data_AF-A0A934XRR5-F1
#
_entry.id   AF-A0A934XRR5-F1
#
_cell.length_a   1.000
_cell.length_b   1.000
_cell.length_c   1.000
_cell.angle_alpha   90.00
_cell.angle_beta   90.00
_cell.angle_gamma   90.00
#
_symmetry.space_group_name_H-M   'P 1'
#
loop_
_entity.id
_entity.type
_entity.pdbx_description
1 polymer ?
#
loop_
_entity_poly.entity_id
_entity_poly.type
_entity_poly.pdbx_seq_one_letter_code
_entity_poly.pdbx_strand_id
1 'polypeptide(L)'
;MQRALVSLPPTQPAGTIVTPLLFTVHDKITLILARLDALTPASHGITFGELLETANSAVEIVITLLAVLELMKRRQVRVEQESLFGQITIRFATDPLPAL
;
A
#
# COMPACT_ATOMS: atom_id res chain seq x y z
N MET A 1 -35.05 -26.67 -49.96
CA MET A 1 -35.30 -26.79 -48.51
C MET A 1 -33.96 -26.90 -47.79
N GLN A 2 -33.25 -25.79 -47.60
CA GLN A 2 -31.95 -25.77 -46.91
C GLN A 2 -32.12 -25.01 -45.59
N ARG A 3 -32.16 -25.73 -44.46
CA ARG A 3 -32.23 -25.13 -43.13
C ARG A 3 -30.80 -24.83 -42.70
N ALA A 4 -30.43 -23.55 -42.80
CA ALA A 4 -29.17 -23.04 -42.28
C ALA A 4 -29.18 -23.09 -40.75
N LEU A 5 -28.05 -23.52 -40.20
CA LEU A 5 -27.75 -23.67 -38.78
C LEU A 5 -27.76 -22.30 -38.11
N VAL A 6 -28.58 -22.11 -37.08
CA VAL A 6 -28.45 -20.97 -36.17
C VAL A 6 -27.35 -21.33 -35.17
N SER A 7 -26.13 -20.84 -35.41
CA SER A 7 -25.08 -20.83 -34.39
C SER A 7 -25.39 -19.69 -33.41
N LEU A 8 -25.69 -20.03 -32.16
CA LEU A 8 -25.63 -19.06 -31.06
C LEU A 8 -24.19 -18.52 -30.97
N PRO A 9 -23.98 -17.22 -30.71
CA PRO A 9 -22.64 -16.73 -30.41
C PRO A 9 -22.11 -17.48 -29.18
N PRO A 10 -20.80 -17.83 -29.15
CA PRO A 10 -20.23 -18.48 -27.99
C PRO A 10 -20.42 -17.57 -26.78
N THR A 11 -20.96 -18.13 -25.69
CA THR A 11 -20.98 -17.49 -24.37
C THR A 11 -19.55 -17.07 -24.06
N GLN A 12 -19.28 -15.77 -24.08
CA GLN A 12 -17.99 -15.25 -23.63
C GLN A 12 -17.80 -15.77 -22.20
N PRO A 13 -16.73 -16.54 -21.90
CA PRO A 13 -16.40 -16.77 -20.51
C PRO A 13 -16.15 -15.39 -19.91
N ALA A 14 -16.87 -15.07 -18.84
CA ALA A 14 -16.62 -13.90 -18.01
C ALA A 14 -15.26 -14.08 -17.34
N GLY A 15 -14.19 -13.93 -18.10
CA GLY A 15 -12.88 -13.63 -17.60
C GLY A 15 -12.93 -12.19 -17.16
N THR A 16 -13.33 -11.96 -15.91
CA THR A 16 -12.99 -10.70 -15.25
C THR A 16 -11.50 -10.55 -15.42
N ILE A 17 -11.09 -9.66 -16.33
CA ILE A 17 -9.70 -9.28 -16.46
C ILE A 17 -9.36 -8.68 -15.11
N VAL A 18 -8.69 -9.46 -14.25
CA VAL A 18 -8.07 -8.94 -13.04
C VAL A 18 -7.01 -8.00 -13.56
N THR A 19 -7.34 -6.71 -13.56
CA THR A 19 -6.40 -5.66 -13.93
C THR A 19 -5.19 -5.87 -13.02
N PRO A 20 -3.97 -5.97 -13.56
CA PRO A 20 -2.80 -6.20 -12.74
C PRO A 20 -2.76 -5.19 -11.60
N LEU A 21 -2.57 -5.68 -10.38
CA LEU A 21 -2.22 -4.83 -9.26
C LEU A 21 -1.00 -4.01 -9.68
N LEU A 22 -1.18 -2.70 -9.85
CA LEU A 22 -0.11 -1.81 -10.34
C LEU A 22 1.04 -1.69 -9.33
N PHE A 23 0.83 -2.09 -8.08
CA PHE A 23 1.82 -1.99 -7.00
C PHE A 23 1.72 -3.17 -6.05
N THR A 24 2.87 -3.67 -5.62
CA THR A 24 3.03 -4.68 -4.58
C THR A 24 3.30 -4.05 -3.21
N VAL A 25 3.20 -4.86 -2.16
CA VAL A 25 3.65 -4.44 -0.81
C VAL A 25 5.13 -4.02 -0.85
N HIS A 26 5.97 -4.71 -1.61
CA HIS A 26 7.39 -4.37 -1.75
C HIS A 26 7.60 -3.00 -2.39
N ASP A 27 6.83 -2.66 -3.43
CA ASP A 27 6.90 -1.36 -4.08
C ASP A 27 6.55 -0.23 -3.10
N LYS A 28 5.50 -0.44 -2.30
CA LYS A 28 5.09 0.52 -1.26
C LYS A 28 6.13 0.63 -0.14
N ILE A 29 6.77 -0.47 0.26
CA ILE A 29 7.89 -0.44 1.22
C ILE A 29 9.02 0.46 0.70
N THR A 30 9.45 0.25 -0.55
CA THR A 30 10.52 1.05 -1.18
C THR A 30 10.14 2.53 -1.22
N LEU A 31 8.90 2.85 -1.58
CA LEU A 31 8.40 4.23 -1.58
C LEU A 31 8.42 4.85 -0.18
N ILE A 32 7.97 4.13 0.85
CA ILE A 32 7.93 4.64 2.23
C ILE A 32 9.33 4.94 2.74
N LEU A 33 10.28 4.02 2.53
CA LEU A 33 11.67 4.21 2.96
C LEU A 33 12.32 5.40 2.25
N ALA A 34 12.15 5.51 0.93
CA ALA A 34 12.66 6.65 0.16
C ALA A 34 12.07 7.99 0.62
N ARG A 35 10.78 8.01 0.98
CA ARG A 35 10.12 9.21 1.53
C ARG A 35 10.67 9.58 2.91
N LEU A 36 10.92 8.59 3.76
CA LEU A 36 11.53 8.81 5.08
C LEU A 36 12.97 9.31 4.98
N ASP A 37 13.77 8.76 4.05
CA ASP A 37 15.15 9.19 3.80
C ASP A 37 15.24 10.60 3.25
N ALA A 38 14.23 11.04 2.49
CA ALA A 38 14.14 12.40 1.95
C ALA A 38 13.68 13.45 2.98
N LEU A 39 13.32 13.05 4.20
CA LEU A 39 12.90 13.98 5.25
C LEU A 39 14.08 14.79 5.79
N THR A 40 13.80 16.02 6.21
CA THR A 40 14.80 16.84 6.90
C THR A 40 14.98 16.36 8.35
N PRO A 41 16.12 16.61 9.00
CA PRO A 41 16.32 16.27 10.41
C PRO A 41 15.31 16.89 11.38
N ALA A 42 14.66 17.99 11.00
CA ALA A 42 13.61 18.65 11.79
C ALA A 42 12.20 18.06 11.57
N SER A 43 12.04 17.14 10.62
CA SER A 43 10.76 16.52 10.31
C SER A 43 10.37 15.51 11.39
N HIS A 44 9.09 15.51 11.76
CA HIS A 44 8.56 14.61 12.79
C HIS A 44 8.12 13.25 12.24
N GLY A 45 8.56 12.89 11.03
CA GLY A 45 8.09 11.73 10.27
C GLY A 45 7.21 12.10 9.08
N ILE A 46 6.63 11.08 8.49
CA ILE A 46 5.62 11.18 7.42
C ILE A 46 4.30 10.61 7.92
N THR A 47 3.20 11.27 7.61
CA THR A 47 1.87 10.77 7.94
C THR A 47 1.39 9.76 6.90
N PHE A 48 0.51 8.85 7.30
CA PHE A 48 -0.13 7.92 6.36
C PHE A 48 -0.97 8.65 5.32
N GLY A 49 -1.56 9.80 5.66
CA GLY A 49 -2.27 10.66 4.71
C GLY A 49 -1.36 11.15 3.57
N GLU A 50 -0.15 11.62 3.89
CA GLU A 50 0.85 12.04 2.90
C GLU A 50 1.30 10.88 2.00
N LEU A 51 1.39 9.67 2.53
CA LEU A 51 1.69 8.46 1.73
C LEU A 51 0.55 8.11 0.74
N LEU A 52 -0.67 8.58 0.99
CA LEU A 52 -1.86 8.29 0.20
C LEU A 52 -2.25 9.40 -0.78
N GLU A 53 -1.55 10.53 -0.83
CA GLU A 53 -1.90 11.66 -1.72
C GLU A 53 -2.02 11.25 -3.19
N THR A 54 -1.23 10.27 -3.62
CA THR A 54 -1.24 9.74 -5.00
C THR A 54 -2.03 8.44 -5.15
N ALA A 55 -2.68 7.96 -4.08
CA ALA A 55 -3.40 6.69 -4.12
C ALA A 55 -4.73 6.84 -4.86
N ASN A 56 -4.97 5.98 -5.85
CA ASN A 56 -6.13 6.08 -6.74
C ASN A 56 -7.22 5.04 -6.46
N SER A 57 -7.03 4.17 -5.45
CA SER A 57 -7.98 3.11 -5.12
C SER A 57 -7.92 2.67 -3.67
N ALA A 58 -9.02 2.10 -3.17
CA ALA A 58 -9.07 1.45 -1.86
C ALA A 58 -8.05 0.29 -1.74
N VAL A 59 -7.82 -0.43 -2.84
CA VAL A 59 -6.83 -1.51 -2.89
C VAL A 59 -5.42 -0.97 -2.65
N GLU A 60 -5.06 0.15 -3.28
CA GLU A 60 -3.76 0.80 -3.07
C GLU A 60 -3.59 1.31 -1.64
N ILE A 61 -4.66 1.86 -1.04
CA ILE A 61 -4.68 2.26 0.37
C ILE A 61 -4.38 1.06 1.27
N VAL A 62 -5.07 -0.07 1.06
CA VAL A 62 -4.86 -1.30 1.82
C VAL A 62 -3.43 -1.82 1.65
N ILE A 63 -2.87 -1.83 0.44
CA ILE A 63 -1.50 -2.30 0.19
C ILE A 63 -0.48 -1.38 0.86
N THR A 64 -0.71 -0.07 0.84
CA THR A 64 0.16 0.90 1.53
C THR A 64 0.10 0.69 3.04
N LEU A 65 -1.08 0.42 3.59
CA LEU A 65 -1.23 0.07 5.01
C LEU A 65 -0.48 -1.24 5.34
N LEU A 66 -0.63 -2.28 4.51
CA LEU A 66 0.09 -3.55 4.68
C LEU A 66 1.62 -3.35 4.61
N ALA A 67 2.10 -2.46 3.76
CA ALA A 67 3.52 -2.11 3.70
C ALA A 67 4.03 -1.44 4.98
N VAL A 68 3.25 -0.51 5.55
CA VAL A 68 3.55 0.08 6.86
C VAL A 68 3.59 -1.01 7.94
N LEU A 69 2.59 -1.90 7.99
CA LEU A 69 2.54 -3.01 8.95
C LEU A 69 3.71 -4.00 8.78
N GLU A 70 4.12 -4.27 7.54
CA GLU A 70 5.27 -5.11 7.24
C GLU A 70 6.59 -4.48 7.73
N LEU A 71 6.76 -3.16 7.55
CA LEU A 71 7.92 -2.41 8.07
C LEU A 71 7.94 -2.40 9.60
N MET A 72 6.78 -2.24 10.25
CA MET A 72 6.64 -2.35 11.71
C MET A 72 7.03 -3.74 12.20
N LYS A 73 6.54 -4.81 11.54
CA LYS A 73 6.88 -6.20 11.85
C LYS A 73 8.39 -6.45 11.77
N ARG A 74 9.08 -5.79 10.83
CA ARG A 74 10.54 -5.84 10.66
C ARG A 74 11.33 -4.93 11.59
N ARG A 75 10.65 -4.14 12.44
CA ARG A 75 11.24 -3.12 13.33
C ARG A 75 12.04 -2.04 12.58
N GLN A 76 11.73 -1.78 11.31
CA GLN A 76 12.41 -0.74 10.53
C GLN A 76 11.79 0.65 10.77
N VAL A 77 10.50 0.69 11.13
CA VAL A 77 9.77 1.93 11.41
C VAL A 77 9.07 1.84 12.76
N ARG A 78 8.87 3.01 13.39
CA ARG A 78 7.89 3.19 14.46
C ARG A 78 6.69 3.94 13.91
N VAL A 79 5.52 3.61 14.45
CA VAL A 79 4.24 4.17 14.05
C VAL A 79 3.49 4.62 15.30
N GLU A 80 2.97 5.84 15.26
CA GLU A 80 2.22 6.49 16.34
C GLU A 80 0.81 6.84 15.86
N GLN A 81 -0.20 6.53 16.68
CA GLN A 81 -1.60 6.87 16.43
C GLN A 81 -2.30 7.10 17.78
N GLU A 82 -2.84 8.31 17.99
CA GLU A 82 -3.42 8.72 19.28
C GLU A 82 -4.82 8.18 19.54
N SER A 83 -5.58 7.91 18.49
CA SER A 83 -6.98 7.47 18.56
C SER A 83 -7.30 6.50 17.43
N LEU A 84 -8.32 5.66 17.61
CA LEU A 84 -8.80 4.78 16.55
C LEU A 84 -9.21 5.60 15.33
N PHE A 85 -8.74 5.20 14.15
CA PHE A 85 -8.93 5.94 12.89
C PHE A 85 -8.35 7.37 12.90
N GLY A 86 -7.52 7.70 13.90
CA GLY A 86 -6.77 8.95 13.95
C GLY A 86 -5.58 8.95 12.99
N GLN A 87 -4.86 10.07 12.95
CA GLN A 87 -3.65 10.21 12.14
C GLN A 87 -2.59 9.16 12.54
N ILE A 88 -1.98 8.57 11.52
CA ILE A 88 -0.90 7.60 11.67
C ILE A 88 0.39 8.30 11.25
N THR A 89 1.35 8.44 12.15
CA THR A 89 2.65 9.05 11.87
C THR A 89 3.73 7.96 11.85
N ILE A 90 4.50 7.90 10.77
CA ILE A 90 5.53 6.90 10.51
C ILE A 90 6.91 7.57 10.60
N ARG A 91 7.83 6.95 11.33
CA ARG A 91 9.23 7.39 11.49
C ARG A 91 10.16 6.19 11.38
N PHE A 92 11.43 6.40 11.02
CA PHE A 92 12.42 5.35 11.20
C PHE A 92 12.45 4.89 12.66
N ALA A 93 12.64 3.59 12.87
CA ALA A 93 12.95 3.11 14.20
C ALA A 93 14.33 3.64 14.59
N THR A 94 14.36 4.69 15.41
CA THR A 94 15.58 5.07 16.12
C THR A 94 15.88 3.91 17.08
N ASP A 95 17.02 3.27 16.94
CA ASP A 95 17.49 2.35 17.96
C ASP A 95 18.08 3.18 19.11
N PRO A 96 17.51 3.10 20.32
CA PRO A 96 18.34 3.06 21.48
C PRO A 96 18.02 1.78 22.23
N LEU A 97 18.97 0.85 22.29
CA LEU A 97 19.14 0.07 23.50
C LEU A 97 19.52 1.07 24.61
N PRO A 98 18.67 1.36 25.61
CA PRO A 98 19.18 1.93 26.84
C PRO A 98 20.17 0.91 27.42
N ALA A 99 21.42 1.34 27.64
CA ALA A 99 22.31 0.59 28.52
C ALA A 99 21.60 0.48 29.89
N LEU A 100 21.35 -0.75 30.32
CA LEU A 100 20.85 -1.07 31.66
C LEU A 100 21.85 -0.61 32.74
#